data_AF-A0ABD6C951-F1
#
_entry.id   AF-A0ABD6C951-F1
#
_cell.length_a   1.000
_cell.length_b   1.000
_cell.length_c   1.000
_cell.angle_alpha   90.00
_cell.angle_beta   90.00
_cell.angle_gamma   90.00
#
_symmetry.space_group_name_H-M   'P 1'
#
loop_
_entity.id
_entity.type
_entity.pdbx_description
1 polymer ?
#
loop_
_entity_poly.entity_id
_entity_poly.type
_entity_poly.pdbx_seq_one_letter_code
_entity_poly.pdbx_strand_id
1 'polypeptide(L)' 'MHVPDPYHPEPPYVYECTACAIRLRAEHQPEFCPDCGGQMADLSVPRE' A
#
# COMPACT_ATOMS: atom_id res chain seq x y z
N MET A 1 -26.21 6.22 -8.49
CA MET A 1 -24.78 6.54 -8.55
C MET A 1 -24.17 5.96 -7.28
N HIS A 2 -23.32 4.95 -7.40
CA HIS A 2 -22.58 4.43 -6.25
C HIS A 2 -21.44 5.44 -6.01
N VAL A 3 -21.43 6.07 -4.84
CA VAL A 3 -20.30 6.90 -4.43
C VAL A 3 -19.25 5.92 -3.92
N PRO A 4 -18.07 5.78 -4.56
CA PRO A 4 -17.02 4.95 -4.02
C PRO A 4 -16.68 5.52 -2.63
N ASP A 5 -16.76 4.67 -1.61
CA ASP A 5 -16.50 5.06 -0.25
C ASP A 5 -15.03 5.53 -0.16
N PRO A 6 -14.75 6.82 0.12
CA PRO A 6 -13.40 7.36 0.07
C PRO A 6 -12.47 6.74 1.12
N TYR A 7 -13.03 6.01 2.09
CA TYR A 7 -12.30 5.31 3.14
C TYR A 7 -11.95 3.86 2.80
N HIS A 8 -12.48 3.33 1.70
CA HIS A 8 -12.08 2.04 1.13
C HIS A 8 -11.63 2.22 -0.31
N PRO A 9 -10.36 2.62 -0.55
CA PRO A 9 -9.82 2.59 -1.90
C PRO A 9 -9.92 1.17 -2.43
N GLU A 10 -10.53 1.01 -3.60
CA GLU A 10 -10.53 -0.27 -4.31
C GLU A 10 -9.07 -0.64 -4.66
N PRO A 11 -8.69 -1.92 -4.56
CA PRO A 11 -7.36 -2.35 -4.94
C PRO A 11 -7.05 -1.95 -6.41
N PRO A 12 -5.77 -1.74 -6.75
CA PRO A 12 -4.59 -2.09 -5.97
C PRO A 12 -4.15 -1.02 -4.96
N TYR A 13 -3.76 -1.45 -3.77
CA TYR A 13 -3.23 -0.60 -2.71
C TYR A 13 -1.77 -0.24 -2.96
N VAL A 14 -1.32 0.92 -2.48
CA VAL A 14 0.05 1.40 -2.60
C VAL A 14 0.82 1.16 -1.32
N TYR A 15 1.95 0.45 -1.42
CA TYR A 15 2.85 0.16 -0.32
C TYR A 15 4.24 0.74 -0.61
N GLU A 16 4.91 1.28 0.40
CA GLU A 16 6.28 1.78 0.32
C GLU A 16 7.17 1.04 1.32
N CYS A 17 8.33 0.59 0.85
CA CYS A 17 9.31 0.00 1.76
C CYS A 17 10.02 1.09 2.55
N THR A 18 10.00 0.97 3.88
CA THR A 18 10.66 1.94 4.76
C THR A 18 12.19 1.81 4.78
N ALA A 19 12.73 0.72 4.22
CA ALA A 19 14.17 0.46 4.16
C ALA A 19 14.83 0.96 2.87
N CYS A 20 14.22 0.69 1.71
CA CYS A 20 14.78 1.06 0.39
C CYS A 20 13.95 2.12 -0.36
N ALA A 21 12.85 2.61 0.23
CA ALA A 21 11.94 3.59 -0.38
C ALA A 21 11.30 3.14 -1.71
N ILE A 22 11.29 1.84 -2.02
CA ILE A 22 10.60 1.33 -3.20
C ILE A 22 9.09 1.35 -3.00
N ARG A 23 8.36 1.75 -4.03
CA ARG A 23 6.89 1.74 -4.05
C ARG A 23 6.39 0.60 -4.91
N LEU A 24 5.43 -0.15 -4.39
CA LEU A 24 4.75 -1.20 -5.13
C LEU A 24 3.25 -1.08 -4.98
N ARG A 25 2.52 -1.63 -5.95
CA ARG A 25 1.07 -1.73 -5.93
C ARG A 25 0.69 -3.20 -5.79
N ALA A 26 -0.11 -3.53 -4.79
CA ALA A 26 -0.55 -4.90 -4.54
C ALA A 26 -2.01 -4.94 -4.07
N GLU A 27 -2.71 -6.03 -4.37
CA GLU A 27 -4.09 -6.25 -3.91
C GLU A 27 -4.16 -6.50 -2.40
N HIS A 28 -3.05 -6.97 -1.80
CA HIS A 28 -2.91 -7.23 -0.36
C HIS A 28 -1.56 -6.74 0.14
N GLN A 29 -1.47 -6.46 1.45
CA GLN A 29 -0.23 -6.02 2.07
C GLN A 29 0.83 -7.13 1.97
N PRO A 30 1.96 -6.88 1.29
CA PRO A 30 3.06 -7.82 1.29
C PRO A 30 3.72 -7.87 2.68
N GLU A 31 4.09 -9.07 3.12
CA GLU A 31 4.78 -9.26 4.41
C GLU A 31 6.14 -8.54 4.42
N PHE A 32 6.88 -8.58 3.31
CA PHE A 32 8.20 -7.97 3.17
C PHE A 32 8.44 -7.43 1.75
N CYS A 33 9.37 -6.48 1.63
CA CYS A 33 9.79 -5.93 0.35
C CYS A 33 10.51 -7.00 -0.49
N PRO A 34 10.11 -7.24 -1.75
CA PRO A 34 10.75 -8.25 -2.60
C PRO A 34 12.19 -7.89 -3.03
N ASP A 35 12.58 -6.62 -2.89
CA ASP A 35 13.89 -6.13 -3.34
C ASP A 35 14.95 -6.22 -2.24
N CYS A 36 14.61 -5.82 -1.01
CA CYS A 36 15.55 -5.76 0.11
C CYS A 36 15.13 -6.57 1.35
N GLY A 37 13.93 -7.15 1.38
CA GLY A 37 13.39 -7.86 2.55
C GLY A 37 12.94 -6.95 3.71
N GLY A 38 12.90 -5.63 3.49
CA GLY A 38 12.47 -4.65 4.49
C GLY A 38 10.97 -4.62 4.75
N GLN A 39 10.56 -3.93 5.82
CA GLN A 39 9.14 -3.73 6.14
C GLN A 39 8.46 -2.81 5.12
N MET A 40 7.18 -3.07 4.88
CA MET A 40 6.35 -2.30 3.95
C MET A 40 5.26 -1.55 4.70
N ALA A 41 5.20 -0.24 4.47
CA ALA A 41 4.16 0.64 4.98
C ALA A 41 3.05 0.80 3.93
N ASP A 42 1.79 0.67 4.35
CA ASP A 42 0.65 1.04 3.51
C ASP A 42 0.57 2.56 3.40
N LEU A 43 0.63 3.07 2.18
CA LEU A 43 0.41 4.46 1.83
C LEU A 43 -0.96 4.67 1.18
N SER A 44 -1.76 3.62 1.10
CA SER A 44 -2.99 3.60 0.33
C SER A 44 -4.14 4.25 1.08
N VAL A 45 -4.09 4.26 2.41
CA VAL A 45 -5.06 4.96 3.25
C VAL A 45 -4.39 6.17 3.92
N PRO A 46 -4.74 7.42 3.55
CA PRO A 46 -4.35 8.58 4.34
C PRO A 46 -5.07 8.50 5.69
N ARG A 47 -4.34 8.26 6.78
CA ARG A 47 -4.89 8.48 8.13
C ARG A 47 -4.93 9.98 8.38
N GLU A 48 -6.15 10.52 8.52
CA GLU A 48 -6.42 11.87 9.06
C GLU A 48 -6.14 11.97 10.56
#